data_AF-A0AB34HBI3-F1
#
_entry.id   AF-A0AB34HBI3-F1
#
_cell.length_a   1.000
_cell.length_b   1.000
_cell.length_c   1.000
_cell.angle_alpha   90.00
_cell.angle_beta   90.00
_cell.angle_gamma   90.00
#
_symmetry.space_group_name_H-M   'P 1'
#
loop_
_entity.id
_entity.type
_entity.pdbx_description
1 polymer ?
#
loop_
_entity_poly.entity_id
_entity_poly.type
_entity_poly.pdbx_seq_one_letter_code
_entity_poly.pdbx_strand_id
1 'polypeptide(L)'
;MKNELESYKENNVQQSFQIMSLKDDIKDLEELIASLTRIKSLKNTNIQSLERGNWDLTRRITELENLLRVHLIERKKAERKVDLLEKKLAGVNRFTPYMSMKEQEDSFMTKDKDEAILVKNFERDNIFHSEGPKDGQKIWDKCQQDLIHKEKQLPELHRPPYSFSWETKTEPSLYQKFLSQLSTLPSNSVEPIPATEEGVKESIQETGANEQSWKSRAEGLQQEVQMLTKQLEKQYHHCEETAGESSDTEEKYKEQKRPLKHLEGKIAINDLFPGRLDLDTNKENPQTKISQMEHGKTFKQLEKDNKQEILLNIQQNLKVVTTQRLEEKIHKLQKQLSDLKLSNKNMKTQLTRVNVLKDKTIEKLRQSLTKVEAMKGKAVMETDLKTTVDSAEQDVRWDKERAHQMLETVTTELCTAKSTLEEVPGQQEELVDFRETIMKMLGFNMKTADKKITNHLRLIIQVYEASDKSKIASACETG
;
A
#
# COMPACT_ATOMS: atom_id res chain seq x y z
N MET A 1 20.64 -13.49 -72.35
CA MET A 1 19.23 -13.92 -72.17
C MET A 1 19.03 -15.04 -71.15
N LYS A 2 19.42 -16.31 -71.40
CA LYS A 2 19.12 -17.41 -70.44
C LYS A 2 19.82 -17.27 -69.08
N ASN A 3 21.10 -16.88 -69.06
CA ASN A 3 21.86 -16.69 -67.82
C ASN A 3 21.40 -15.46 -67.01
N GLU A 4 20.99 -14.38 -67.68
CA GLU A 4 20.46 -13.18 -67.01
C GLU A 4 19.10 -13.46 -66.35
N LEU A 5 18.26 -14.29 -66.99
CA LEU A 5 16.99 -14.73 -66.43
C LEU A 5 17.19 -15.60 -65.19
N GLU A 6 18.19 -16.48 -65.19
CA GLU A 6 18.54 -17.32 -64.04
C GLU A 6 19.07 -16.47 -62.86
N SER A 7 19.96 -15.50 -63.14
CA SER A 7 20.46 -14.54 -62.14
C SER A 7 19.34 -13.69 -61.54
N TYR A 8 18.36 -13.26 -62.35
CA TYR A 8 17.19 -12.53 -61.85
C TYR A 8 16.33 -13.37 -60.91
N LYS A 9 16.14 -14.66 -61.23
CA LYS A 9 15.38 -15.58 -60.36
C LYS A 9 16.09 -15.79 -59.04
N GLU A 10 17.40 -16.00 -59.07
CA GLU A 10 18.21 -16.23 -57.87
C GLU A 10 18.21 -14.99 -56.95
N ASN A 11 18.39 -13.78 -57.53
CA ASN A 11 18.25 -12.52 -56.80
C ASN A 11 16.86 -12.34 -56.19
N ASN A 12 15.79 -12.70 -56.91
CA ASN A 12 14.43 -12.61 -56.40
C ASN A 12 14.18 -13.58 -55.22
N VAL A 13 14.70 -14.81 -55.31
CA VAL A 13 14.64 -15.77 -54.20
C VAL A 13 15.40 -15.25 -52.98
N GLN A 14 16.58 -14.67 -53.18
CA GLN A 14 17.37 -14.08 -52.09
C GLN A 14 16.66 -12.89 -51.45
N GLN A 15 16.06 -12.01 -52.26
CA GLN A 15 15.23 -10.90 -51.77
C GLN A 15 14.00 -11.40 -51.00
N SER A 16 13.34 -12.44 -51.49
CA SER A 16 12.19 -13.06 -50.81
C SER A 16 12.58 -13.62 -49.44
N PHE A 17 13.73 -14.28 -49.35
CA PHE A 17 14.26 -14.79 -48.07
C PHE A 17 14.58 -13.65 -47.09
N GLN A 18 15.20 -12.57 -47.57
CA GLN A 18 15.46 -11.38 -46.76
C GLN A 18 14.16 -10.73 -46.25
N ILE A 19 13.15 -10.60 -47.13
CA ILE A 19 11.82 -10.08 -46.75
C ILE A 19 11.15 -10.98 -45.70
N MET A 20 11.28 -12.30 -45.81
CA MET A 20 10.75 -13.22 -44.81
C MET A 20 11.44 -13.04 -43.45
N SER A 21 12.77 -12.99 -43.43
CA SER A 21 13.55 -12.73 -42.20
C SER A 21 13.17 -11.41 -41.55
N LEU A 22 13.02 -10.34 -42.35
CA LEU A 22 12.60 -9.03 -41.83
C LEU A 22 11.18 -9.06 -41.26
N LYS A 23 10.27 -9.85 -41.86
CA LYS A 23 8.91 -10.02 -41.31
C LYS A 23 8.92 -10.75 -39.97
N ASP A 24 9.76 -11.78 -39.83
CA ASP A 24 9.92 -12.49 -38.56
C ASP A 24 10.51 -11.56 -37.49
N ASP A 25 11.53 -10.75 -37.83
CA ASP A 25 12.10 -9.76 -36.91
C ASP A 25 11.07 -8.70 -36.48
N ILE A 26 10.23 -8.22 -37.40
CA ILE A 26 9.14 -7.28 -37.09
C ILE A 26 8.15 -7.90 -36.10
N LYS A 27 7.79 -9.17 -36.30
CA LYS A 27 6.87 -9.88 -35.42
C LYS A 27 7.44 -10.05 -34.01
N ASP A 28 8.72 -10.38 -33.90
CA ASP A 28 9.42 -10.47 -32.62
C ASP A 28 9.48 -9.12 -31.90
N LEU A 29 9.71 -8.03 -32.65
CA LEU A 29 9.65 -6.67 -32.12
C LEU A 29 8.25 -6.28 -31.62
N GLU A 30 7.20 -6.63 -32.35
CA GLU A 30 5.80 -6.42 -31.94
C GLU A 30 5.47 -7.16 -30.64
N GLU A 31 5.93 -8.42 -30.49
CA GLU A 31 5.77 -9.18 -29.25
C GLU A 31 6.53 -8.53 -28.08
N LEU A 32 7.73 -8.01 -28.34
CA LEU A 32 8.54 -7.31 -27.34
C LEU A 32 7.86 -6.00 -26.90
N ILE A 33 7.30 -5.23 -27.83
CA ILE A 33 6.53 -4.01 -27.53
C ILE A 33 5.28 -4.34 -26.71
N ALA A 34 4.55 -5.40 -27.06
CA ALA A 34 3.38 -5.85 -26.30
C ALA A 34 3.77 -6.25 -24.87
N SER A 35 4.88 -6.97 -24.71
CA SER A 35 5.42 -7.38 -23.41
C SER A 35 5.86 -6.19 -22.57
N LEU A 36 6.56 -5.22 -23.18
CA LEU A 36 6.96 -3.98 -22.51
C LEU A 36 5.74 -3.19 -22.04
N THR A 37 4.67 -3.14 -22.85
CA THR A 37 3.42 -2.46 -22.51
C THR A 37 2.73 -3.12 -21.31
N ARG A 38 2.70 -4.46 -21.24
CA ARG A 38 2.17 -5.20 -20.07
C ARG A 38 3.01 -4.96 -18.81
N ILE A 39 4.34 -4.94 -18.93
CA ILE A 39 5.22 -4.65 -17.79
C ILE A 39 5.00 -3.23 -17.28
N LYS A 40 4.85 -2.26 -18.20
CA LYS A 40 4.57 -0.86 -17.86
C LYS A 40 3.23 -0.72 -17.13
N SER A 41 2.16 -1.37 -17.60
CA SER A 41 0.86 -1.32 -16.93
C SER A 41 0.93 -1.96 -15.54
N LEU A 42 1.59 -3.11 -15.39
CA LEU A 42 1.77 -3.78 -14.10
C LEU A 42 2.57 -2.93 -13.10
N LYS A 43 3.63 -2.25 -13.58
CA LYS A 43 4.41 -1.32 -12.75
C LYS A 43 3.53 -0.16 -12.27
N ASN A 44 2.71 0.41 -13.16
CA ASN A 44 1.81 1.51 -12.81
C ASN A 44 0.76 1.09 -11.77
N THR A 45 0.16 -0.09 -11.90
CA THR A 45 -0.80 -0.59 -10.91
C THR A 45 -0.16 -0.83 -9.54
N ASN A 46 1.09 -1.34 -9.52
CA ASN A 46 1.83 -1.52 -8.27
C ASN A 46 2.22 -0.19 -7.62
N ILE A 47 2.57 0.83 -8.40
CA ILE A 47 2.85 2.17 -7.87
C ILE A 47 1.58 2.73 -7.22
N GLN A 48 0.44 2.67 -7.91
CA GLN A 48 -0.83 3.17 -7.39
C GLN A 48 -1.28 2.46 -6.10
N SER A 49 -1.05 1.14 -5.99
CA SER A 49 -1.40 0.40 -4.77
C SER A 49 -0.49 0.76 -3.60
N LEU A 50 0.80 0.96 -3.83
CA LEU A 50 1.76 1.43 -2.82
C LEU A 50 1.46 2.87 -2.38
N GLU A 51 1.14 3.77 -3.31
CA GLU A 51 0.75 5.16 -3.01
C GLU A 51 -0.51 5.21 -2.16
N ARG A 52 -1.51 4.38 -2.47
CA ARG A 52 -2.73 4.26 -1.66
C ARG A 52 -2.42 3.75 -0.26
N GLY A 53 -1.60 2.70 -0.14
CA GLY A 53 -1.17 2.17 1.15
C GLY A 53 -0.42 3.22 2.00
N ASN A 54 0.47 3.99 1.39
CA ASN A 54 1.18 5.08 2.08
C ASN A 54 0.22 6.18 2.56
N TRP A 55 -0.80 6.52 1.76
CA TRP A 55 -1.84 7.47 2.15
C TRP A 55 -2.63 7.00 3.36
N ASP A 56 -3.05 5.73 3.38
CA ASP A 56 -3.79 5.16 4.52
C ASP A 56 -2.92 5.07 5.78
N LEU A 57 -1.64 4.72 5.64
CA LEU A 57 -0.69 4.74 6.75
C LEU A 57 -0.49 6.14 7.31
N THR A 58 -0.33 7.14 6.43
CA THR A 58 -0.18 8.55 6.84
C THR A 58 -1.42 9.01 7.59
N ARG A 59 -2.63 8.68 7.10
CA ARG A 59 -3.89 8.98 7.80
C ARG A 59 -3.91 8.36 9.19
N ARG A 60 -3.50 7.09 9.32
CA ARG A 60 -3.49 6.39 10.61
C ARG A 60 -2.46 6.98 11.58
N ILE A 61 -1.30 7.39 11.10
CA ILE A 61 -0.30 8.10 11.90
C ILE A 61 -0.89 9.40 12.45
N THR A 62 -1.51 10.22 11.60
CA THR A 62 -2.13 11.48 12.04
C THR A 62 -3.25 11.25 13.06
N GLU A 63 -4.06 10.22 12.90
CA GLU A 63 -5.11 9.86 13.86
C GLU A 63 -4.52 9.46 15.22
N LEU A 64 -3.45 8.63 15.22
CA LEU A 64 -2.76 8.23 16.45
C LEU A 64 -2.05 9.40 17.13
N GLU A 65 -1.45 10.31 16.37
CA GLU A 65 -0.85 11.54 16.89
C GLU A 65 -1.90 12.45 17.55
N ASN A 66 -3.08 12.56 16.93
CA ASN A 66 -4.22 13.30 17.50
C ASN A 66 -4.68 12.67 18.82
N LEU A 67 -4.85 11.35 18.85
CA LEU A 67 -5.24 10.63 20.06
C LEU A 67 -4.20 10.81 21.18
N LEU A 68 -2.91 10.75 20.84
CA LEU A 68 -1.83 10.98 21.79
C LEU A 68 -1.87 12.40 22.36
N ARG A 69 -2.12 13.42 21.52
CA ARG A 69 -2.30 14.80 21.98
C ARG A 69 -3.43 14.93 22.99
N VAL A 70 -4.57 14.29 22.73
CA VAL A 70 -5.72 14.29 23.65
C VAL A 70 -5.33 13.65 24.99
N HIS A 71 -4.74 12.46 24.97
CA HIS A 71 -4.32 11.77 26.20
C HIS A 71 -3.27 12.54 26.99
N LEU A 72 -2.34 13.24 26.33
CA LEU A 72 -1.37 14.12 27.01
C LEU A 72 -2.07 15.27 27.74
N ILE A 73 -3.09 15.90 27.14
CA ILE A 73 -3.88 16.96 27.77
C ILE A 73 -4.67 16.40 28.96
N GLU A 74 -5.31 15.24 28.80
CA GLU A 74 -6.05 14.56 29.87
C GLU A 74 -5.15 14.21 31.05
N ARG A 75 -3.97 13.64 30.79
CA ARG A 75 -2.95 13.34 31.81
C ARG A 75 -2.54 14.59 32.55
N LYS A 76 -2.22 15.68 31.84
CA LYS A 76 -1.85 16.97 32.46
C LYS A 76 -2.97 17.55 33.31
N LYS A 77 -4.23 17.36 32.91
CA LYS A 77 -5.41 17.76 33.70
C LYS A 77 -5.55 16.89 34.96
N ALA A 78 -5.30 15.59 34.88
CA ALA A 78 -5.32 14.68 36.02
C ALA A 78 -4.20 15.01 37.02
N GLU A 79 -2.98 15.25 36.52
CA GLU A 79 -1.81 15.65 37.31
C GLU A 79 -2.11 16.92 38.13
N ARG A 80 -2.63 17.98 37.48
CA ARG A 80 -3.06 19.20 38.19
C ARG A 80 -4.11 18.95 39.28
N LYS A 81 -5.01 17.98 39.09
CA LYS A 81 -6.00 17.61 40.11
C LYS A 81 -5.33 16.91 41.30
N VAL A 82 -4.36 16.03 41.03
CA VAL A 82 -3.57 15.36 42.08
C VAL A 82 -2.78 16.39 42.88
N ASP A 83 -2.06 17.30 42.22
CA ASP A 83 -1.31 18.38 42.88
C ASP A 83 -2.20 19.25 43.79
N LEU A 84 -3.42 19.55 43.33
CA LEU A 84 -4.39 20.32 44.12
C LEU A 84 -4.84 19.55 45.37
N LEU A 85 -5.10 18.24 45.23
CA LEU A 85 -5.48 17.38 46.34
C LEU A 85 -4.33 17.20 47.33
N GLU A 86 -3.10 17.03 46.85
CA GLU A 86 -1.91 16.92 47.69
C GLU A 86 -1.68 18.21 48.50
N LYS A 87 -1.82 19.39 47.87
CA LYS A 87 -1.76 20.68 48.59
C LYS A 87 -2.85 20.81 49.66
N LYS A 88 -4.08 20.36 49.38
CA LYS A 88 -5.15 20.34 50.38
C LYS A 88 -4.81 19.39 51.54
N LEU A 89 -4.28 18.21 51.25
CA LEU A 89 -3.88 17.23 52.26
C LEU A 89 -2.74 17.75 53.13
N ALA A 90 -1.73 18.39 52.53
CA ALA A 90 -0.63 19.05 53.25
C ALA A 90 -1.12 20.23 54.12
N GLY A 91 -2.16 20.93 53.70
CA GLY A 91 -2.85 21.95 54.50
C GLY A 91 -3.61 21.36 55.70
N VAL A 92 -4.29 20.22 55.51
CA VAL A 92 -4.98 19.49 56.60
C VAL A 92 -3.98 18.91 57.59
N ASN A 93 -2.79 18.50 57.15
CA ASN A 93 -1.74 17.97 58.02
C ASN A 93 -1.04 19.03 58.91
N ARG A 94 -1.33 20.34 58.72
CA ARG A 94 -0.97 21.40 59.68
C ARG A 94 -2.00 21.59 60.79
N PHE A 95 -3.19 20.97 60.68
CA PHE A 95 -4.27 21.08 61.66
C PHE A 95 -4.40 19.88 62.59
N THR A 96 -3.27 19.19 62.86
CA THR A 96 -3.17 18.35 64.05
C THR A 96 -2.36 19.02 65.17
N PRO A 97 -2.83 20.14 65.76
CA PRO A 97 -2.52 20.47 67.15
C PRO A 97 -3.53 19.81 68.08
N TYR A 98 -3.02 18.78 68.75
CA TYR A 98 -3.28 18.45 70.14
C TYR A 98 -3.87 19.62 70.95
N MET A 99 -4.98 19.33 71.64
CA MET A 99 -5.63 20.16 72.65
C MET A 99 -4.60 20.75 73.63
N SER A 100 -4.36 22.06 73.56
CA SER A 100 -3.72 22.81 74.63
C SER A 100 -4.29 24.23 74.65
N MET A 101 -4.95 24.54 75.77
CA MET A 101 -5.50 25.84 76.15
C MET A 101 -4.46 26.96 76.02
N LYS A 102 -4.88 28.16 75.59
CA LYS A 102 -4.93 29.40 76.40
C LYS A 102 -4.81 30.68 75.53
N GLU A 103 -5.70 31.61 75.86
CA GLU A 103 -5.92 32.99 75.40
C GLU A 103 -4.66 33.82 75.14
N GLN A 104 -4.72 34.80 74.22
CA GLN A 104 -4.57 36.25 74.52
C GLN A 104 -4.72 37.13 73.26
N GLU A 105 -5.48 38.22 73.40
CA GLU A 105 -5.76 39.30 72.44
C GLU A 105 -4.59 40.30 72.23
N ASP A 106 -4.78 41.13 71.20
CA ASP A 106 -4.17 42.44 70.88
C ASP A 106 -2.80 42.52 70.18
N SER A 107 -2.81 43.01 68.93
CA SER A 107 -2.34 44.38 68.64
C SER A 107 -2.72 44.85 67.22
N PHE A 108 -3.44 45.97 67.18
CA PHE A 108 -3.75 46.83 66.03
C PHE A 108 -2.48 47.46 65.40
N MET A 109 -2.60 47.96 64.14
CA MET A 109 -1.71 48.92 63.42
C MET A 109 -0.75 48.40 62.33
N THR A 110 -1.23 47.78 61.25
CA THR A 110 -0.46 47.64 59.97
C THR A 110 -1.35 47.49 58.73
N LYS A 111 -2.15 48.51 58.35
CA LYS A 111 -2.96 48.45 57.12
C LYS A 111 -2.76 49.55 56.07
N ASP A 112 -2.12 50.68 56.39
CA ASP A 112 -2.09 51.81 55.44
C ASP A 112 -0.86 51.87 54.51
N LYS A 113 0.10 50.95 54.65
CA LYS A 113 1.32 50.96 53.82
C LYS A 113 1.23 50.07 52.57
N ASP A 114 0.40 49.04 52.59
CA ASP A 114 0.31 48.06 51.50
C ASP A 114 -0.63 48.53 50.36
N GLU A 115 -1.61 49.37 50.67
CA GLU A 115 -2.56 49.90 49.69
C GLU A 115 -1.90 50.96 48.77
N ALA A 116 -0.98 51.77 49.32
CA ALA A 116 -0.20 52.74 48.54
C ALA A 116 0.85 52.08 47.62
N ILE A 117 1.30 50.86 47.96
CA ILE A 117 2.21 50.07 47.12
C ILE A 117 1.44 49.35 46.02
N LEU A 118 0.20 48.90 46.28
CA LEU A 118 -0.66 48.29 45.25
C LEU A 118 -1.00 49.28 44.13
N VAL A 119 -1.41 50.51 44.46
CA VAL A 119 -1.83 51.53 43.48
C VAL A 119 -0.68 51.95 42.55
N LYS A 120 0.57 52.07 43.07
CA LYS A 120 1.74 52.43 42.27
C LYS A 120 2.28 51.31 41.37
N ASN A 121 1.86 50.06 41.57
CA ASN A 121 2.22 48.95 40.68
C ASN A 121 1.24 48.83 39.50
N PHE A 122 -0.04 49.19 39.68
CA PHE A 122 -1.00 49.21 38.58
C PHE A 122 -0.71 50.28 37.51
N GLU A 123 -0.16 51.45 37.89
CA GLU A 123 0.21 52.49 36.92
C GLU A 123 1.45 52.14 36.07
N ARG A 124 2.41 51.38 36.63
CA ARG A 124 3.59 50.93 35.87
C ARG A 124 3.29 49.77 34.94
N ASP A 125 2.41 48.84 35.35
CA ASP A 125 2.05 47.69 34.51
C ASP A 125 1.16 48.08 33.31
N ASN A 126 0.41 49.18 33.38
CA ASN A 126 -0.37 49.67 32.23
C ASN A 126 0.48 50.31 31.11
N ILE A 127 1.73 50.72 31.40
CA ILE A 127 2.65 51.25 30.38
C ILE A 127 3.25 50.09 29.56
N PHE A 128 3.53 48.95 30.19
CA PHE A 128 4.12 47.77 29.54
C PHE A 128 3.15 46.94 28.68
N HIS A 129 1.84 47.15 28.76
CA HIS A 129 0.84 46.45 27.93
C HIS A 129 0.37 47.20 26.68
N SER A 130 0.90 48.41 26.42
CA SER A 130 0.53 49.22 25.25
C SER A 130 1.45 49.03 24.02
N GLU A 131 2.54 48.29 24.15
CA GLU A 131 3.56 48.12 23.11
C GLU A 131 3.40 46.82 22.28
N GLY A 132 2.74 45.79 22.85
CA GLY A 132 2.42 44.53 22.17
C GLY A 132 1.23 44.52 21.18
N PRO A 133 0.19 45.39 21.26
CA PRO A 133 -0.95 45.31 20.34
C PRO A 133 -0.62 45.67 18.89
N LYS A 134 0.40 46.50 18.66
CA LYS A 134 0.74 47.01 17.33
C LYS A 134 1.39 45.94 16.44
N ASP A 135 2.16 45.03 17.04
CA ASP A 135 2.85 43.98 16.29
C ASP A 135 1.90 42.80 15.98
N GLY A 136 1.00 42.47 16.91
CA GLY A 136 -0.08 41.50 16.67
C GLY A 136 -1.04 41.94 15.57
N GLN A 137 -1.41 43.23 15.53
CA GLN A 137 -2.23 43.79 14.45
C GLN A 137 -1.51 43.72 13.10
N LYS A 138 -0.22 44.03 13.06
CA LYS A 138 0.60 43.97 11.84
C LYS A 138 0.74 42.55 11.30
N ILE A 139 0.86 41.55 12.19
CA ILE A 139 0.88 40.14 11.81
C ILE A 139 -0.48 39.70 11.26
N TRP A 140 -1.58 40.13 11.91
CA TRP A 140 -2.93 39.86 11.45
C TRP A 140 -3.20 40.44 10.05
N ASP A 141 -2.83 41.71 9.84
CA ASP A 141 -3.01 42.40 8.56
C ASP A 141 -2.20 41.75 7.43
N LYS A 142 -0.98 41.28 7.72
CA LYS A 142 -0.14 40.55 6.76
C LYS A 142 -0.73 39.19 6.40
N CYS A 143 -1.21 38.43 7.39
CA CYS A 143 -1.87 37.14 7.17
C CYS A 143 -3.16 37.29 6.34
N GLN A 144 -3.91 38.37 6.59
CA GLN A 144 -5.13 38.68 5.84
C GLN A 144 -4.83 39.07 4.38
N GLN A 145 -3.76 39.81 4.11
CA GLN A 145 -3.32 40.10 2.74
C GLN A 145 -2.84 38.85 1.99
N ASP A 146 -2.10 37.95 2.64
CA ASP A 146 -1.65 36.69 2.03
C ASP A 146 -2.83 35.78 1.67
N LEU A 147 -3.87 35.75 2.50
CA LEU A 147 -5.09 34.99 2.22
C LEU A 147 -5.83 35.53 0.98
N ILE A 148 -5.96 36.86 0.88
CA ILE A 148 -6.58 37.54 -0.28
C ILE A 148 -5.75 37.31 -1.55
N HIS A 149 -4.42 37.32 -1.44
CA HIS A 149 -3.54 37.03 -2.58
C HIS A 149 -3.68 35.57 -3.04
N LYS A 150 -3.79 34.61 -2.12
CA LYS A 150 -4.01 33.19 -2.45
C LYS A 150 -5.38 32.94 -3.06
N GLU A 151 -6.42 33.59 -2.56
CA GLU A 151 -7.77 33.54 -3.13
C GLU A 151 -7.81 34.12 -4.56
N LYS A 152 -7.01 35.16 -4.85
CA LYS A 152 -6.86 35.70 -6.21
C LYS A 152 -6.07 34.80 -7.17
N GLN A 153 -5.31 33.82 -6.68
CA GLN A 153 -4.63 32.80 -7.51
C GLN A 153 -5.51 31.56 -7.78
N LEU A 154 -6.62 31.37 -7.05
CA LEU A 154 -7.55 30.27 -7.31
C LEU A 154 -8.16 30.25 -8.73
N PRO A 155 -8.50 31.40 -9.37
CA PRO A 155 -9.09 31.41 -10.71
C PRO A 155 -8.14 30.93 -11.82
N GLU A 156 -6.82 31.01 -11.64
CA GLU A 156 -5.84 30.49 -12.60
C GLU A 156 -5.74 28.96 -12.56
N LEU A 157 -5.95 28.35 -11.37
CA LEU A 157 -6.02 26.90 -11.19
C LEU A 157 -7.38 26.31 -11.59
N HIS A 158 -8.44 27.11 -11.63
CA HIS A 158 -9.79 26.66 -11.97
C HIS A 158 -10.14 26.78 -13.46
N ARG A 159 -9.21 27.28 -14.30
CA ARG A 159 -9.35 27.21 -15.75
C ARG A 159 -9.27 25.73 -16.17
N PRO A 160 -10.35 25.15 -16.74
CA PRO A 160 -10.29 23.77 -17.22
C PRO A 160 -9.18 23.65 -18.27
N PRO A 161 -8.34 22.60 -18.24
CA PRO A 161 -7.41 22.36 -19.33
C PRO A 161 -8.23 22.22 -20.62
N TYR A 162 -7.80 22.93 -21.66
CA TYR A 162 -8.39 22.90 -22.99
C TYR A 162 -8.48 21.44 -23.47
N SER A 163 -9.67 20.85 -23.41
CA SER A 163 -9.90 19.45 -23.75
C SER A 163 -9.76 19.27 -25.26
N PHE A 164 -8.75 18.51 -25.69
CA PHE A 164 -8.54 18.16 -27.08
C PHE A 164 -9.67 17.24 -27.57
N SER A 165 -10.43 17.69 -28.58
CA SER A 165 -11.69 17.07 -29.04
C SER A 165 -11.55 15.73 -29.78
N TRP A 166 -10.38 15.08 -29.77
CA TRP A 166 -10.17 13.77 -30.41
C TRP A 166 -10.20 12.59 -29.42
N GLU A 167 -10.17 12.83 -28.10
CA GLU A 167 -10.24 11.79 -27.07
C GLU A 167 -11.65 11.16 -26.92
N THR A 168 -12.69 11.84 -27.40
CA THR A 168 -14.10 11.45 -27.21
C THR A 168 -14.59 10.29 -28.10
N LYS A 169 -13.78 9.78 -29.03
CA LYS A 169 -14.17 8.63 -29.87
C LYS A 169 -13.78 7.27 -29.28
N THR A 170 -12.76 7.24 -28.44
CA THR A 170 -12.26 6.00 -27.81
C THR A 170 -12.98 5.73 -26.49
N GLU A 171 -13.41 6.78 -25.79
CA GLU A 171 -14.05 6.74 -24.47
C GLU A 171 -15.45 6.06 -24.44
N PRO A 172 -16.38 6.32 -25.39
CA PRO A 172 -17.70 5.69 -25.40
C PRO A 172 -17.62 4.16 -25.55
N SER A 173 -16.60 3.67 -26.27
CA SER A 173 -16.38 2.24 -26.47
C SER A 173 -15.86 1.53 -25.20
N LEU A 174 -15.06 2.24 -24.39
CA LEU A 174 -14.54 1.74 -23.12
C LEU A 174 -15.64 1.76 -22.05
N TYR A 175 -16.47 2.80 -22.04
CA TYR A 175 -17.62 2.91 -21.15
C TYR A 175 -18.63 1.78 -21.41
N GLN A 176 -18.98 1.53 -22.67
CA GLN A 176 -19.88 0.43 -23.03
C GLN A 176 -19.30 -0.95 -22.68
N LYS A 177 -17.98 -1.11 -22.86
CA LYS A 177 -17.28 -2.34 -22.45
C LYS A 177 -17.31 -2.53 -20.93
N PHE A 178 -17.14 -1.47 -20.17
CA PHE A 178 -17.25 -1.51 -18.71
C PHE A 178 -18.66 -1.88 -18.24
N LEU A 179 -19.71 -1.28 -18.85
CA LEU A 179 -21.10 -1.66 -18.57
C LEU A 179 -21.39 -3.13 -18.89
N SER A 180 -20.86 -3.63 -20.01
CA SER A 180 -21.00 -5.06 -20.37
C SER A 180 -20.28 -6.00 -19.39
N GLN A 181 -19.20 -5.56 -18.76
CA GLN A 181 -18.52 -6.34 -17.73
C GLN A 181 -19.33 -6.35 -16.43
N LEU A 182 -19.92 -5.20 -16.05
CA LEU A 182 -20.78 -5.12 -14.87
C LEU A 182 -22.05 -5.93 -15.03
N SER A 183 -22.63 -6.00 -16.23
CA SER A 183 -23.83 -6.81 -16.50
C SER A 183 -23.57 -8.33 -16.49
N THR A 184 -22.30 -8.77 -16.60
CA THR A 184 -21.91 -10.19 -16.49
C THR A 184 -21.64 -10.65 -15.07
N LEU A 185 -21.61 -9.73 -14.09
CA LEU A 185 -21.46 -10.12 -12.70
C LEU A 185 -22.73 -10.85 -12.25
N PRO A 186 -22.60 -12.00 -11.57
CA PRO A 186 -23.75 -12.71 -11.05
C PRO A 186 -24.41 -11.87 -9.95
N SER A 187 -25.50 -11.20 -10.30
CA SER A 187 -26.45 -10.62 -9.35
C SER A 187 -27.46 -11.70 -8.95
N ASN A 188 -28.02 -11.62 -7.75
CA ASN A 188 -29.02 -12.57 -7.25
C ASN A 188 -30.37 -12.47 -7.98
N SER A 189 -30.49 -11.60 -8.99
CA SER A 189 -31.67 -11.44 -9.84
C SER A 189 -31.78 -12.60 -10.82
N VAL A 190 -32.99 -13.12 -11.01
CA VAL A 190 -33.30 -14.23 -11.94
C VAL A 190 -33.21 -13.81 -13.41
N GLU A 191 -33.23 -12.50 -13.69
CA GLU A 191 -33.18 -11.95 -15.04
C GLU A 191 -31.77 -11.45 -15.42
N PRO A 192 -31.34 -11.62 -16.69
CA PRO A 192 -30.08 -11.08 -17.20
C PRO A 192 -30.06 -9.55 -17.11
N ILE A 193 -29.04 -9.00 -16.45
CA ILE A 193 -28.86 -7.54 -16.30
C ILE A 193 -28.62 -6.93 -17.69
N PRO A 194 -29.41 -5.94 -18.12
CA PRO A 194 -29.15 -5.23 -19.37
C PRO A 194 -27.84 -4.42 -19.25
N ALA A 195 -27.00 -4.48 -20.30
CA ALA A 195 -25.73 -3.73 -20.39
C ALA A 195 -25.94 -2.23 -20.69
N THR A 196 -26.86 -1.62 -19.97
CA THR A 196 -27.16 -0.19 -19.93
C THR A 196 -26.77 0.39 -18.58
N GLU A 197 -26.47 1.68 -18.51
CA GLU A 197 -26.09 2.36 -17.26
C GLU A 197 -27.18 2.22 -16.19
N GLU A 198 -28.43 2.38 -16.60
CA GLU A 198 -29.62 2.33 -15.75
C GLU A 198 -29.84 0.93 -15.19
N GLY A 199 -29.67 -0.12 -16.01
CA GLY A 199 -29.85 -1.51 -15.60
C GLY A 199 -28.80 -1.97 -14.59
N VAL A 200 -27.54 -1.58 -14.82
CA VAL A 200 -26.44 -1.85 -13.88
C VAL A 200 -26.65 -1.09 -12.58
N LYS A 201 -27.09 0.17 -12.63
CA LYS A 201 -27.35 1.00 -11.45
C LYS A 201 -28.49 0.44 -10.60
N GLU A 202 -29.57 0.00 -11.22
CA GLU A 202 -30.71 -0.62 -10.54
C GLU A 202 -30.31 -1.93 -9.85
N SER A 203 -29.55 -2.80 -10.54
CA SER A 203 -29.04 -4.04 -9.96
C SER A 203 -28.12 -3.80 -8.76
N ILE A 204 -27.29 -2.75 -8.78
CA ILE A 204 -26.42 -2.39 -7.66
C ILE A 204 -27.25 -1.91 -6.46
N GLN A 205 -28.29 -1.10 -6.72
CA GLN A 205 -29.20 -0.62 -5.68
C GLN A 205 -30.00 -1.77 -5.06
N GLU A 206 -30.51 -2.70 -5.86
CA GLU A 206 -31.22 -3.89 -5.39
C GLU A 206 -30.30 -4.80 -4.55
N THR A 207 -29.07 -5.03 -5.00
CA THR A 207 -28.07 -5.81 -4.24
C THR A 207 -27.76 -5.15 -2.91
N GLY A 208 -27.62 -3.81 -2.89
CA GLY A 208 -27.43 -3.03 -1.67
C GLY A 208 -28.63 -3.11 -0.71
N ALA A 209 -29.86 -3.05 -1.23
CA ALA A 209 -31.06 -3.21 -0.42
C ALA A 209 -31.17 -4.63 0.18
N ASN A 210 -30.84 -5.66 -0.61
CA ASN A 210 -30.79 -7.04 -0.15
C ASN A 210 -29.73 -7.25 0.93
N GLU A 211 -28.55 -6.64 0.81
CA GLU A 211 -27.52 -6.69 1.85
C GLU A 211 -28.03 -6.11 3.18
N GLN A 212 -28.72 -4.96 3.16
CA GLN A 212 -29.32 -4.37 4.36
C GLN A 212 -30.42 -5.25 4.97
N SER A 213 -31.19 -5.93 4.13
CA SER A 213 -32.21 -6.90 4.57
C SER A 213 -31.58 -8.10 5.30
N TRP A 214 -30.55 -8.73 4.70
CA TRP A 214 -29.83 -9.83 5.34
C TRP A 214 -29.11 -9.39 6.62
N LYS A 215 -28.58 -8.17 6.65
CA LYS A 215 -27.96 -7.58 7.84
C LYS A 215 -28.98 -7.40 8.98
N SER A 216 -30.16 -6.86 8.67
CA SER A 216 -31.24 -6.71 9.66
C SER A 216 -31.70 -8.07 10.20
N ARG A 217 -31.80 -9.08 9.33
CA ARG A 217 -32.13 -10.46 9.73
C ARG A 217 -31.04 -11.09 10.62
N ALA A 218 -29.77 -10.86 10.30
CA ALA A 218 -28.65 -11.34 11.10
C ALA A 218 -28.61 -10.68 12.49
N GLU A 219 -28.87 -9.37 12.57
CA GLU A 219 -28.98 -8.64 13.83
C GLU A 219 -30.15 -9.16 14.68
N GLY A 220 -31.30 -9.47 14.07
CA GLY A 220 -32.43 -10.11 14.77
C GLY A 220 -32.08 -11.48 15.36
N LEU A 221 -31.42 -12.34 14.59
CA LEU A 221 -30.93 -13.63 15.07
C LEU A 221 -29.88 -13.47 16.20
N GLN A 222 -29.01 -12.46 16.10
CA GLN A 222 -28.03 -12.16 17.14
C GLN A 222 -28.70 -11.75 18.46
N GLN A 223 -29.76 -10.95 18.40
CA GLN A 223 -30.55 -10.57 19.58
C GLN A 223 -31.26 -11.78 20.20
N GLU A 224 -31.81 -12.67 19.39
CA GLU A 224 -32.44 -13.91 19.85
C GLU A 224 -31.44 -14.82 20.58
N VAL A 225 -30.24 -15.01 20.02
CA VAL A 225 -29.16 -15.75 20.67
C VAL A 225 -28.77 -15.12 22.01
N GLN A 226 -28.68 -13.78 22.09
CA GLN A 226 -28.39 -13.10 23.35
C GLN A 226 -29.49 -13.29 24.39
N MET A 227 -30.77 -13.27 23.98
CA MET A 227 -31.91 -13.50 24.86
C MET A 227 -31.91 -14.92 25.42
N LEU A 228 -31.71 -15.92 24.57
CA LEU A 228 -31.59 -17.33 24.97
C LEU A 228 -30.39 -17.56 25.88
N THR A 229 -29.26 -16.91 25.62
CA THR A 229 -28.07 -16.97 26.48
C THR A 229 -28.37 -16.43 27.88
N LYS A 230 -29.07 -15.28 27.99
CA LYS A 230 -29.50 -14.72 29.28
C LYS A 230 -30.50 -15.61 30.02
N GLN A 231 -31.40 -16.28 29.31
CA GLN A 231 -32.32 -17.25 29.92
C GLN A 231 -31.57 -18.45 30.50
N LEU A 232 -30.57 -18.96 29.78
CA LEU A 232 -29.73 -20.06 30.23
C LEU A 232 -28.91 -19.67 31.47
N GLU A 233 -28.34 -18.46 31.48
CA GLU A 233 -27.58 -17.92 32.61
C GLU A 233 -28.46 -17.76 33.87
N LYS A 234 -29.71 -17.31 33.71
CA LYS A 234 -30.68 -17.28 34.81
C LYS A 234 -31.01 -18.68 35.37
N GLN A 235 -31.17 -19.67 34.49
CA GLN A 235 -31.38 -21.05 34.94
C GLN A 235 -30.15 -21.59 35.68
N TYR A 236 -28.95 -21.25 35.20
CA TYR A 236 -27.70 -21.65 35.85
C TYR A 236 -27.57 -21.05 37.26
N HIS A 237 -27.83 -19.74 37.41
CA HIS A 237 -27.84 -19.09 38.72
C HIS A 237 -28.90 -19.67 39.67
N HIS A 238 -30.08 -20.01 39.18
CA HIS A 238 -31.11 -20.64 40.02
C HIS A 238 -30.68 -22.03 40.54
N CYS A 239 -29.96 -22.81 39.73
CA CYS A 239 -29.35 -24.07 40.16
C CYS A 239 -28.19 -23.86 41.15
N GLU A 240 -27.43 -22.78 41.02
CA GLU A 240 -26.33 -22.43 41.92
C GLU A 240 -26.83 -21.95 43.30
N GLU A 241 -27.89 -21.14 43.34
CA GLU A 241 -28.54 -20.67 44.57
C GLU A 241 -29.18 -21.82 45.37
N THR A 242 -29.90 -22.72 44.70
CA THR A 242 -30.47 -23.91 45.36
C THR A 242 -29.41 -24.90 45.86
N ALA A 243 -28.23 -24.94 45.22
CA ALA A 243 -27.09 -25.69 45.73
C ALA A 243 -26.48 -25.04 46.99
N GLY A 244 -26.40 -23.70 47.04
CA GLY A 244 -25.93 -22.95 48.21
C GLY A 244 -26.81 -23.11 49.45
N GLU A 245 -28.14 -23.03 49.29
CA GLU A 245 -29.12 -23.20 50.38
C GLU A 245 -29.08 -24.61 51.01
N SER A 246 -28.69 -25.63 50.24
CA SER A 246 -28.53 -27.00 50.75
C SER A 246 -27.36 -27.13 51.75
N SER A 247 -26.28 -26.35 51.57
CA SER A 247 -25.10 -26.40 52.42
C SER A 247 -25.37 -25.87 53.84
N ASP A 248 -26.22 -24.85 53.95
CA ASP A 248 -26.60 -24.20 55.21
C ASP A 248 -27.50 -25.12 56.07
N THR A 249 -28.24 -26.02 55.43
CA THR A 249 -29.05 -27.04 56.11
C THR A 249 -28.25 -28.28 56.53
N GLU A 250 -27.14 -28.59 55.84
CA GLU A 250 -26.26 -29.71 56.19
C GLU A 250 -25.38 -29.39 57.42
N GLU A 251 -24.96 -28.14 57.58
CA GLU A 251 -24.14 -27.70 58.71
C GLU A 251 -24.91 -27.76 60.04
N LYS A 252 -26.19 -27.33 60.03
CA LYS A 252 -27.11 -27.51 61.18
C LYS A 252 -27.33 -28.98 61.59
N TYR A 253 -27.23 -29.91 60.64
CA TYR A 253 -27.41 -31.35 60.91
C TYR A 253 -26.14 -32.01 61.49
N LYS A 254 -24.95 -31.48 61.18
CA LYS A 254 -23.67 -31.94 61.75
C LYS A 254 -23.52 -31.57 63.22
N GLU A 255 -24.09 -30.46 63.65
CA GLU A 255 -24.01 -29.99 65.04
C GLU A 255 -24.85 -30.83 66.03
N GLN A 256 -26.00 -31.36 65.59
CA GLN A 256 -26.82 -32.28 66.39
C GLN A 256 -26.22 -33.69 66.60
N LYS A 257 -25.24 -34.11 65.79
CA LYS A 257 -24.68 -35.48 65.82
C LYS A 257 -23.50 -35.69 66.76
N ARG A 258 -22.98 -34.65 67.42
CA ARG A 258 -21.81 -34.75 68.33
C ARG A 258 -22.02 -35.52 69.66
N PRO A 259 -23.22 -35.74 70.25
CA PRO A 259 -23.30 -36.40 71.57
C PRO A 259 -23.19 -37.94 71.56
N LEU A 260 -23.28 -38.62 70.42
CA LEU A 260 -23.55 -40.08 70.39
C LEU A 260 -22.32 -41.01 70.38
N LYS A 261 -21.09 -40.49 70.42
CA LYS A 261 -19.87 -41.31 70.26
C LYS A 261 -19.34 -41.99 71.53
N HIS A 262 -20.03 -41.91 72.68
CA HIS A 262 -19.47 -42.37 73.96
C HIS A 262 -20.01 -43.69 74.53
N LEU A 263 -20.88 -44.43 73.84
CA LEU A 263 -21.64 -45.55 74.44
C LEU A 263 -21.65 -46.86 73.63
N GLU A 264 -20.71 -47.07 72.71
CA GLU A 264 -20.63 -48.29 71.91
C GLU A 264 -19.46 -49.18 72.37
N GLY A 265 -19.55 -49.70 73.59
CA GLY A 265 -18.53 -50.57 74.13
C GLY A 265 -18.82 -51.05 75.54
N LYS A 266 -19.86 -51.88 75.71
CA LYS A 266 -20.04 -52.81 76.85
C LYS A 266 -21.37 -53.57 76.76
N ILE A 267 -21.26 -54.89 76.54
CA ILE A 267 -21.84 -56.00 77.33
C ILE A 267 -22.22 -57.18 76.43
N ALA A 268 -21.71 -58.33 76.86
CA ALA A 268 -21.81 -59.66 76.27
C ALA A 268 -22.64 -60.57 77.20
N ILE A 269 -23.15 -61.66 76.62
CA ILE A 269 -23.39 -63.00 77.22
C ILE A 269 -24.48 -63.13 78.30
N ASN A 270 -25.60 -63.73 77.87
CA ASN A 270 -26.28 -64.94 78.39
C ASN A 270 -26.59 -65.06 79.90
N ASP A 271 -27.87 -65.25 80.26
CA ASP A 271 -28.27 -66.24 81.27
C ASP A 271 -29.75 -66.66 81.21
N LEU A 272 -29.94 -67.86 81.76
CA LEU A 272 -31.00 -68.87 81.76
C LEU A 272 -32.40 -68.45 82.30
N PHE A 273 -33.45 -69.07 81.72
CA PHE A 273 -34.91 -69.15 82.07
C PHE A 273 -35.26 -69.40 83.57
N PRO A 274 -36.54 -69.61 84.00
CA PRO A 274 -37.90 -69.23 83.54
C PRO A 274 -38.81 -68.69 84.70
N GLY A 275 -40.02 -68.20 84.42
CA GLY A 275 -41.00 -67.95 85.50
C GLY A 275 -42.35 -67.38 85.07
N ARG A 276 -43.42 -68.01 85.54
CA ARG A 276 -44.84 -67.80 85.22
C ARG A 276 -45.47 -66.63 86.01
N LEU A 277 -46.63 -66.17 85.53
CA LEU A 277 -47.72 -65.41 86.20
C LEU A 277 -47.76 -63.88 86.00
N ASP A 278 -48.77 -63.48 85.23
CA ASP A 278 -49.81 -62.48 85.54
C ASP A 278 -49.40 -61.21 86.29
N LEU A 279 -49.55 -60.07 85.61
CA LEU A 279 -50.46 -59.00 86.04
C LEU A 279 -50.56 -57.93 84.94
N ASP A 280 -51.80 -57.57 84.65
CA ASP A 280 -52.23 -56.47 83.79
C ASP A 280 -51.41 -55.20 83.96
N THR A 281 -51.06 -54.57 82.83
CA THR A 281 -51.46 -53.17 82.54
C THR A 281 -50.85 -52.72 81.20
N ASN A 282 -51.74 -52.42 80.24
CA ASN A 282 -51.59 -51.50 79.11
C ASN A 282 -50.17 -51.30 78.53
N LYS A 283 -49.89 -51.92 77.38
CA LYS A 283 -48.80 -51.46 76.51
C LYS A 283 -49.15 -51.58 75.04
N GLU A 284 -49.32 -50.41 74.43
CA GLU A 284 -49.44 -50.24 72.99
C GLU A 284 -48.25 -50.86 72.24
N ASN A 285 -48.59 -51.38 71.06
CA ASN A 285 -47.82 -52.24 70.18
C ASN A 285 -46.55 -51.55 69.61
N PRO A 286 -45.31 -52.01 69.88
CA PRO A 286 -44.08 -51.43 69.30
C PRO A 286 -43.73 -51.97 67.91
N GLN A 287 -44.41 -53.02 67.42
CA GLN A 287 -44.01 -53.74 66.19
C GLN A 287 -44.24 -52.94 64.89
N THR A 288 -45.19 -52.00 64.87
CA THR A 288 -45.56 -51.23 63.66
C THR A 288 -44.67 -50.00 63.42
N LYS A 289 -44.01 -49.48 64.47
CA LYS A 289 -43.11 -48.31 64.37
C LYS A 289 -41.72 -48.67 63.85
N ILE A 290 -41.24 -49.88 64.12
CA ILE A 290 -39.88 -50.31 63.74
C ILE A 290 -39.80 -50.57 62.22
N SER A 291 -40.83 -51.18 61.62
CA SER A 291 -40.90 -51.38 60.16
C SER A 291 -41.06 -50.08 59.37
N GLN A 292 -41.86 -49.11 59.84
CA GLN A 292 -41.93 -47.77 59.21
C GLN A 292 -40.61 -47.00 59.31
N MET A 293 -39.89 -47.13 60.42
CA MET A 293 -38.59 -46.49 60.61
C MET A 293 -37.49 -47.12 59.74
N GLU A 294 -37.50 -48.44 59.54
CA GLU A 294 -36.54 -49.14 58.67
C GLU A 294 -36.76 -48.80 57.18
N HIS A 295 -38.00 -48.82 56.68
CA HIS A 295 -38.30 -48.42 55.29
C HIS A 295 -37.99 -46.93 55.02
N GLY A 296 -38.17 -46.06 56.02
CA GLY A 296 -37.80 -44.65 55.90
C GLY A 296 -36.28 -44.41 55.86
N LYS A 297 -35.48 -45.25 56.52
CA LYS A 297 -34.01 -45.18 56.46
C LYS A 297 -33.47 -45.69 55.13
N THR A 298 -33.97 -46.81 54.63
CA THR A 298 -33.55 -47.36 53.33
C THR A 298 -33.96 -46.46 52.17
N PHE A 299 -35.14 -45.84 52.23
CA PHE A 299 -35.57 -44.84 51.24
C PHE A 299 -34.68 -43.59 51.24
N LYS A 300 -34.34 -43.04 52.41
CA LYS A 300 -33.41 -41.89 52.53
C LYS A 300 -32.00 -42.22 52.08
N GLN A 301 -31.54 -43.47 52.23
CA GLN A 301 -30.24 -43.91 51.74
C GLN A 301 -30.26 -44.03 50.21
N LEU A 302 -31.28 -44.67 49.64
CA LEU A 302 -31.46 -44.80 48.20
C LEU A 302 -31.56 -43.42 47.50
N GLU A 303 -32.23 -42.44 48.14
CA GLU A 303 -32.33 -41.09 47.62
C GLU A 303 -30.97 -40.35 47.63
N LYS A 304 -30.13 -40.61 48.63
CA LYS A 304 -28.75 -40.07 48.68
C LYS A 304 -27.85 -40.71 47.63
N ASP A 305 -27.94 -42.02 47.47
CA ASP A 305 -27.16 -42.76 46.48
C ASP A 305 -27.54 -42.32 45.06
N ASN A 306 -28.83 -42.11 44.78
CA ASN A 306 -29.32 -41.56 43.51
C ASN A 306 -28.84 -40.12 43.25
N LYS A 307 -28.82 -39.25 44.27
CA LYS A 307 -28.27 -37.89 44.15
C LYS A 307 -26.77 -37.90 43.86
N GLN A 308 -26.02 -38.80 44.49
CA GLN A 308 -24.58 -38.97 44.25
C GLN A 308 -24.31 -39.49 42.84
N GLU A 309 -25.15 -40.38 42.32
CA GLU A 309 -25.08 -40.89 40.95
C GLU A 309 -25.35 -39.79 39.91
N ILE A 310 -26.37 -38.95 40.11
CA ILE A 310 -26.68 -37.81 39.24
C ILE A 310 -25.51 -36.81 39.23
N LEU A 311 -24.95 -36.49 40.40
CA LEU A 311 -23.80 -35.57 40.50
C LEU A 311 -22.58 -36.11 39.75
N LEU A 312 -22.30 -37.41 39.89
CA LEU A 312 -21.19 -38.07 39.20
C LEU A 312 -21.38 -38.02 37.68
N ASN A 313 -22.60 -38.25 37.20
CA ASN A 313 -22.96 -38.20 35.78
C ASN A 313 -22.82 -36.77 35.22
N ILE A 314 -23.28 -35.75 35.94
CA ILE A 314 -23.09 -34.34 35.57
C ILE A 314 -21.61 -33.99 35.48
N GLN A 315 -20.81 -34.39 36.47
CA GLN A 315 -19.37 -34.13 36.47
C GLN A 315 -18.66 -34.84 35.30
N GLN A 316 -19.07 -36.07 34.98
CA GLN A 316 -18.52 -36.83 33.86
C GLN A 316 -18.90 -36.20 32.52
N ASN A 317 -20.15 -35.77 32.35
CA ASN A 317 -20.61 -35.08 31.13
C ASN A 317 -19.89 -33.74 30.94
N LEU A 318 -19.71 -32.95 32.01
CA LEU A 318 -18.93 -31.71 31.95
C LEU A 318 -17.49 -31.98 31.49
N LYS A 319 -16.82 -32.99 32.06
CA LYS A 319 -15.48 -33.39 31.63
C LYS A 319 -15.46 -33.78 30.15
N VAL A 320 -16.37 -34.63 29.70
CA VAL A 320 -16.46 -35.04 28.28
C VAL A 320 -16.66 -33.85 27.34
N VAL A 321 -17.60 -32.94 27.66
CA VAL A 321 -17.87 -31.75 26.85
C VAL A 321 -16.66 -30.82 26.80
N THR A 322 -15.96 -30.63 27.93
CA THR A 322 -14.73 -29.80 27.95
C THR A 322 -13.59 -30.43 27.14
N THR A 323 -13.41 -31.75 27.24
CA THR A 323 -12.40 -32.48 26.46
C THR A 323 -12.70 -32.42 24.97
N GLN A 324 -13.95 -32.66 24.57
CA GLN A 324 -14.37 -32.58 23.16
C GLN A 324 -14.12 -31.17 22.58
N ARG A 325 -14.43 -30.11 23.33
CA ARG A 325 -14.16 -28.73 22.91
C ARG A 325 -12.67 -28.45 22.74
N LEU A 326 -11.82 -29.02 23.60
CA LEU A 326 -10.37 -28.91 23.47
C LEU A 326 -9.87 -29.71 22.26
N GLU A 327 -10.39 -30.90 22.03
CA GLU A 327 -10.08 -31.72 20.86
C GLU A 327 -10.47 -31.02 19.55
N GLU A 328 -11.64 -30.38 19.47
CA GLU A 328 -12.05 -29.59 18.29
C GLU A 328 -11.08 -28.42 18.02
N LYS A 329 -10.63 -27.73 19.08
CA LYS A 329 -9.61 -26.67 18.95
C LYS A 329 -8.28 -27.23 18.45
N ILE A 330 -7.85 -28.38 18.97
CA ILE A 330 -6.63 -29.07 18.52
C ILE A 330 -6.75 -29.44 17.04
N HIS A 331 -7.86 -30.04 16.61
CA HIS A 331 -8.10 -30.39 15.22
C HIS A 331 -8.09 -29.16 14.31
N LYS A 332 -8.71 -28.05 14.74
CA LYS A 332 -8.71 -26.78 13.99
C LYS A 332 -7.30 -26.21 13.83
N LEU A 333 -6.51 -26.20 14.91
CA LEU A 333 -5.11 -25.74 14.88
C LEU A 333 -4.23 -26.66 14.01
N GLN A 334 -4.43 -27.98 14.07
CA GLN A 334 -3.74 -28.94 13.22
C GLN A 334 -4.05 -28.73 11.74
N LYS A 335 -5.31 -28.47 11.39
CA LYS A 335 -5.72 -28.13 10.03
C LYS A 335 -5.04 -26.86 9.55
N GLN A 336 -5.09 -25.78 10.34
CA GLN A 336 -4.41 -24.53 10.01
C GLN A 336 -2.89 -24.72 9.82
N LEU A 337 -2.26 -25.54 10.65
CA LEU A 337 -0.83 -25.87 10.51
C LEU A 337 -0.54 -26.64 9.22
N SER A 338 -1.42 -27.57 8.82
CA SER A 338 -1.32 -28.30 7.57
C SER A 338 -1.46 -27.37 6.35
N ASP A 339 -2.45 -26.49 6.36
CA ASP A 339 -2.70 -25.51 5.30
C ASP A 339 -1.51 -24.54 5.15
N LEU A 340 -0.96 -24.06 6.27
CA LEU A 340 0.25 -23.22 6.28
C LEU A 340 1.48 -23.98 5.76
N LYS A 341 1.67 -25.25 6.14
CA LYS A 341 2.76 -26.08 5.61
C LYS A 341 2.65 -26.26 4.10
N LEU A 342 1.44 -26.51 3.58
CA LEU A 342 1.20 -26.65 2.14
C LEU A 342 1.46 -25.34 1.40
N SER A 343 0.96 -24.22 1.94
CA SER A 343 1.21 -22.88 1.39
C SER A 343 2.71 -22.55 1.37
N ASN A 344 3.45 -22.86 2.44
CA ASN A 344 4.88 -22.65 2.50
C ASN A 344 5.64 -23.50 1.45
N LYS A 345 5.25 -24.78 1.28
CA LYS A 345 5.79 -25.63 0.20
C LYS A 345 5.53 -25.04 -1.19
N ASN A 346 4.34 -24.49 -1.43
CA ASN A 346 4.00 -23.82 -2.68
C ASN A 346 4.84 -22.55 -2.88
N MET A 347 4.93 -21.67 -1.87
CA MET A 347 5.77 -20.47 -1.90
C MET A 347 7.24 -20.82 -2.17
N LYS A 348 7.77 -21.87 -1.53
CA LYS A 348 9.14 -22.36 -1.77
C LYS A 348 9.34 -22.80 -3.23
N THR A 349 8.35 -23.47 -3.82
CA THR A 349 8.37 -23.88 -5.23
C THR A 349 8.29 -22.69 -6.18
N GLN A 350 7.48 -21.69 -5.85
CA GLN A 350 7.42 -20.45 -6.63
C GLN A 350 8.75 -19.69 -6.54
N LEU A 351 9.37 -19.62 -5.36
CA LEU A 351 10.66 -18.96 -5.16
C LEU A 351 11.78 -19.64 -5.96
N THR A 352 11.83 -20.98 -6.00
CA THR A 352 12.81 -21.68 -6.84
C THR A 352 12.57 -21.41 -8.32
N ARG A 353 11.31 -21.37 -8.78
CA ARG A 353 10.97 -20.99 -10.17
C ARG A 353 11.41 -19.57 -10.51
N VAL A 354 11.16 -18.61 -9.62
CA VAL A 354 11.59 -17.20 -9.79
C VAL A 354 13.12 -17.11 -9.85
N ASN A 355 13.84 -17.83 -8.98
CA ASN A 355 15.29 -17.86 -9.01
C ASN A 355 15.82 -18.43 -10.34
N VAL A 356 15.25 -19.53 -10.84
CA VAL A 356 15.62 -20.10 -12.14
C VAL A 356 15.39 -19.09 -13.28
N LEU A 357 14.27 -18.35 -13.25
CA LEU A 357 13.99 -17.32 -14.25
C LEU A 357 14.96 -16.13 -14.16
N LYS A 358 15.30 -15.70 -12.95
CA LYS A 358 16.29 -14.65 -12.71
C LYS A 358 17.66 -15.06 -13.27
N ASP A 359 18.10 -16.28 -12.99
CA ASP A 359 19.40 -16.78 -13.44
C ASP A 359 19.43 -16.90 -14.98
N LYS A 360 18.35 -17.39 -15.59
CA LYS A 360 18.19 -17.42 -17.06
C LYS A 360 18.22 -16.02 -17.69
N THR A 361 17.67 -15.02 -17.00
CA THR A 361 17.67 -13.63 -17.46
C THR A 361 19.07 -13.02 -17.35
N ILE A 362 19.77 -13.24 -16.24
CA ILE A 362 21.16 -12.83 -16.05
C ILE A 362 22.05 -13.45 -17.12
N GLU A 363 21.86 -14.73 -17.43
CA GLU A 363 22.63 -15.43 -18.46
C GLU A 363 22.39 -14.83 -19.87
N LYS A 364 21.13 -14.55 -20.22
CA LYS A 364 20.82 -13.84 -21.48
C LYS A 364 21.47 -12.45 -21.54
N LEU A 365 21.45 -11.70 -20.44
CA LEU A 365 22.10 -10.39 -20.36
C LEU A 365 23.62 -10.50 -20.54
N ARG A 366 24.26 -11.49 -19.89
CA ARG A 366 25.70 -11.78 -20.09
C ARG A 366 26.02 -12.11 -21.53
N GLN A 367 25.23 -12.98 -22.18
CA GLN A 367 25.41 -13.29 -23.60
C GLN A 367 25.26 -12.06 -24.50
N SER A 368 24.29 -11.19 -24.22
CA SER A 368 24.12 -9.94 -24.97
C SER A 368 25.30 -8.98 -24.75
N LEU A 369 25.84 -8.90 -23.53
CA LEU A 369 27.00 -8.07 -23.21
C LEU A 369 28.24 -8.56 -23.95
N THR A 370 28.51 -9.87 -23.95
CA THR A 370 29.65 -10.45 -24.67
C THR A 370 29.54 -10.23 -26.18
N LYS A 371 28.32 -10.31 -26.76
CA LYS A 371 28.10 -9.98 -28.18
C LYS A 371 28.41 -8.51 -28.47
N VAL A 372 27.95 -7.59 -27.62
CA VAL A 372 28.23 -6.16 -27.76
C VAL A 372 29.72 -5.86 -27.60
N GLU A 373 30.39 -6.49 -26.65
CA GLU A 373 31.85 -6.37 -26.47
C GLU A 373 32.63 -6.88 -27.67
N ALA A 374 32.21 -8.01 -28.28
CA ALA A 374 32.82 -8.53 -29.49
C ALA A 374 32.60 -7.60 -30.70
N MET A 375 31.41 -7.00 -30.84
CA MET A 375 31.13 -6.00 -31.88
C MET A 375 31.95 -4.72 -31.66
N LYS A 376 32.08 -4.26 -30.42
CA LYS A 376 32.93 -3.12 -30.05
C LYS A 376 34.41 -3.41 -30.35
N GLY A 377 34.92 -4.59 -30.00
CA GLY A 377 36.29 -4.99 -30.32
C GLY A 377 36.57 -5.02 -31.82
N LYS A 378 35.61 -5.52 -32.62
CA LYS A 378 35.71 -5.48 -34.09
C LYS A 378 35.67 -4.05 -34.63
N ALA A 379 34.78 -3.20 -34.13
CA ALA A 379 34.73 -1.80 -34.54
C ALA A 379 36.00 -1.04 -34.15
N VAL A 380 36.59 -1.31 -32.98
CA VAL A 380 37.87 -0.73 -32.56
C VAL A 380 39.02 -1.20 -33.47
N MET A 381 39.07 -2.48 -33.84
CA MET A 381 40.06 -2.99 -34.80
C MET A 381 39.87 -2.38 -36.21
N GLU A 382 38.63 -2.14 -36.62
CA GLU A 382 38.30 -1.50 -37.90
C GLU A 382 38.65 -0.01 -37.90
N THR A 383 38.47 0.70 -36.77
CA THR A 383 38.96 2.08 -36.61
C THR A 383 40.48 2.14 -36.54
N ASP A 384 41.14 1.20 -35.87
CA ASP A 384 42.61 1.14 -35.80
C ASP A 384 43.22 0.86 -37.18
N LEU A 385 42.63 -0.04 -37.95
CA LEU A 385 43.01 -0.28 -39.36
C LEU A 385 42.75 0.95 -40.24
N LYS A 386 41.66 1.70 -40.00
CA LYS A 386 41.38 2.96 -40.70
C LYS A 386 42.46 4.01 -40.40
N THR A 387 42.85 4.20 -39.14
CA THR A 387 43.91 5.14 -38.74
C THR A 387 45.29 4.73 -39.26
N THR A 388 45.61 3.43 -39.36
CA THR A 388 46.89 3.00 -39.96
C THR A 388 46.89 3.19 -41.48
N VAL A 389 45.76 2.96 -42.16
CA VAL A 389 45.60 3.27 -43.59
C VAL A 389 45.67 4.76 -43.87
N ASP A 390 45.01 5.60 -43.06
CA ASP A 390 45.06 7.06 -43.20
C ASP A 390 46.48 7.61 -42.92
N SER A 391 47.23 7.02 -41.98
CA SER A 391 48.64 7.33 -41.74
C SER A 391 49.53 6.95 -42.91
N ALA A 392 49.34 5.76 -43.50
CA ALA A 392 50.10 5.32 -44.67
C ALA A 392 49.78 6.16 -45.92
N GLU A 393 48.51 6.55 -46.11
CA GLU A 393 48.12 7.47 -47.18
C GLU A 393 48.69 8.87 -46.99
N GLN A 394 48.82 9.35 -45.75
CA GLN A 394 49.42 10.65 -45.45
C GLN A 394 50.94 10.66 -45.65
N ASP A 395 51.63 9.56 -45.34
CA ASP A 395 53.05 9.38 -45.65
C ASP A 395 53.30 9.30 -47.16
N VAL A 396 52.48 8.56 -47.91
CA VAL A 396 52.54 8.54 -49.39
C VAL A 396 52.27 9.93 -49.97
N ARG A 397 51.36 10.70 -49.36
CA ARG A 397 51.08 12.08 -49.76
C ARG A 397 52.29 12.99 -49.51
N TRP A 398 52.97 12.85 -48.36
CA TRP A 398 54.18 13.61 -48.07
C TRP A 398 55.38 13.25 -48.95
N ASP A 399 55.57 11.97 -49.25
CA ASP A 399 56.63 11.55 -50.17
C ASP A 399 56.33 11.99 -51.60
N LYS A 400 55.06 12.03 -52.02
CA LYS A 400 54.64 12.60 -53.30
C LYS A 400 54.85 14.12 -53.35
N GLU A 401 54.55 14.84 -52.28
CA GLU A 401 54.80 16.29 -52.16
C GLU A 401 56.31 16.59 -52.19
N ARG A 402 57.13 15.77 -51.53
CA ARG A 402 58.59 15.88 -51.53
C ARG A 402 59.18 15.57 -52.91
N ALA A 403 58.64 14.57 -53.61
CA ALA A 403 58.98 14.28 -55.00
C ALA A 403 58.55 15.41 -55.94
N HIS A 404 57.39 16.05 -55.69
CA HIS A 404 56.96 17.23 -56.44
C HIS A 404 57.86 18.45 -56.17
N GLN A 405 58.29 18.70 -54.92
CA GLN A 405 59.27 19.75 -54.62
C GLN A 405 60.62 19.47 -55.25
N MET A 406 61.11 18.22 -55.23
CA MET A 406 62.33 17.83 -55.94
C MET A 406 62.19 18.00 -57.46
N LEU A 407 61.03 17.66 -58.02
CA LEU A 407 60.73 17.92 -59.43
C LEU A 407 60.67 19.42 -59.70
N GLU A 408 60.07 20.24 -58.84
CA GLU A 408 60.03 21.70 -58.99
C GLU A 408 61.42 22.33 -58.96
N THR A 409 62.32 21.84 -58.09
CA THR A 409 63.74 22.25 -58.12
C THR A 409 64.44 21.83 -59.42
N VAL A 410 64.18 20.63 -59.92
CA VAL A 410 64.72 20.18 -61.21
C VAL A 410 64.07 20.94 -62.39
N THR A 411 62.81 21.35 -62.26
CA THR A 411 62.07 22.10 -63.29
C THR A 411 62.49 23.57 -63.31
N THR A 412 62.85 24.15 -62.16
CA THR A 412 63.42 25.50 -62.07
C THR A 412 64.84 25.54 -62.62
N GLU A 413 65.65 24.51 -62.38
CA GLU A 413 66.95 24.31 -63.06
C GLU A 413 66.79 24.15 -64.59
N LEU A 414 65.75 23.45 -65.03
CA LEU A 414 65.42 23.26 -66.45
C LEU A 414 64.81 24.53 -67.10
N CYS A 415 64.11 25.36 -66.33
CA CYS A 415 63.58 26.65 -66.79
C CYS A 415 64.69 27.69 -67.01
N THR A 416 65.76 27.66 -66.23
CA THR A 416 66.98 28.44 -66.51
C THR A 416 67.73 27.96 -67.76
N ALA A 417 67.56 26.69 -68.16
CA ALA A 417 68.12 26.16 -69.41
C ALA A 417 67.20 26.34 -70.63
N LYS A 418 65.89 26.58 -70.43
CA LYS A 418 64.90 26.76 -71.51
C LYS A 418 64.73 28.22 -71.95
N SER A 419 65.18 29.20 -71.18
CA SER A 419 65.09 30.62 -71.53
C SER A 419 66.06 31.06 -72.65
N THR A 420 66.86 30.14 -73.20
CA THR A 420 67.70 30.36 -74.38
C THR A 420 67.15 29.78 -75.68
N LEU A 421 65.95 29.17 -75.70
CA LEU A 421 65.42 28.58 -76.92
C LEU A 421 63.88 28.74 -77.05
N GLU A 422 63.51 29.49 -78.09
CA GLU A 422 62.22 29.49 -78.81
C GLU A 422 61.04 30.31 -78.26
N GLU A 423 60.91 31.51 -78.87
CA GLU A 423 59.64 32.12 -79.27
C GLU A 423 58.91 31.23 -80.30
N VAL A 424 57.66 30.82 -80.05
CA VAL A 424 56.63 30.57 -81.10
C VAL A 424 55.23 30.82 -80.51
N PRO A 425 54.41 31.72 -81.10
CA PRO A 425 53.03 31.95 -80.68
C PRO A 425 52.05 31.12 -81.53
N GLY A 426 51.16 30.36 -80.88
CA GLY A 426 50.12 29.59 -81.60
C GLY A 426 49.22 28.70 -80.74
N GLN A 427 49.55 28.48 -79.46
CA GLN A 427 48.86 27.50 -78.63
C GLN A 427 47.54 27.97 -77.97
N GLN A 428 47.16 29.24 -78.13
CA GLN A 428 46.01 29.80 -77.41
C GLN A 428 44.66 29.55 -78.11
N GLU A 429 44.66 29.31 -79.42
CA GLU A 429 43.43 29.28 -80.25
C GLU A 429 42.79 27.88 -80.28
N GLU A 430 43.58 26.79 -80.29
CA GLU A 430 43.08 25.40 -80.24
C GLU A 430 42.39 25.02 -78.93
N LEU A 431 42.79 25.64 -77.81
CA LEU A 431 42.20 25.33 -76.49
C LEU A 431 40.77 25.85 -76.34
N VAL A 432 40.42 26.93 -77.07
CA VAL A 432 39.08 27.52 -77.03
C VAL A 432 38.10 26.65 -77.83
N ASP A 433 38.50 26.18 -79.00
CA ASP A 433 37.70 25.30 -79.86
C ASP A 433 37.44 23.93 -79.24
N PHE A 434 38.41 23.39 -78.49
CA PHE A 434 38.24 22.13 -77.77
C PHE A 434 37.21 22.25 -76.63
N ARG A 435 37.24 23.37 -75.89
CA ARG A 435 36.28 23.65 -74.81
C ARG A 435 34.85 23.77 -75.33
N GLU A 436 34.67 24.43 -76.47
CA GLU A 436 33.35 24.56 -77.10
C GLU A 436 32.83 23.21 -77.62
N THR A 437 33.72 22.37 -78.15
CA THR A 437 33.38 21.04 -78.67
C THR A 437 32.96 20.07 -77.56
N ILE A 438 33.65 20.08 -76.41
CA ILE A 438 33.27 19.29 -75.23
C ILE A 438 31.90 19.72 -74.69
N MET A 439 31.62 21.03 -74.61
CA MET A 439 30.32 21.54 -74.14
C MET A 439 29.16 21.11 -75.06
N LYS A 440 29.38 21.06 -76.39
CA LYS A 440 28.38 20.54 -77.34
C LYS A 440 28.18 19.02 -77.21
N MET A 441 29.24 18.24 -77.00
CA MET A 441 29.15 16.78 -76.82
C MET A 441 28.47 16.38 -75.50
N LEU A 442 28.64 17.16 -74.43
CA LEU A 442 28.02 16.90 -73.12
C LEU A 442 26.56 17.38 -73.01
N GLY A 443 25.98 17.93 -74.08
CA GLY A 443 24.57 18.34 -74.12
C GLY A 443 24.24 19.62 -73.32
N PHE A 444 25.25 20.33 -72.81
CA PHE A 444 25.07 21.58 -72.07
C PHE A 444 24.90 22.76 -73.03
N ASN A 445 23.72 22.88 -73.65
CA ASN A 445 23.40 24.07 -74.44
C ASN A 445 22.85 25.18 -73.52
N MET A 446 23.72 26.08 -73.03
CA MET A 446 23.33 27.20 -72.14
C MET A 446 22.33 28.18 -72.77
N LYS A 447 22.06 28.11 -74.07
CA LYS A 447 21.06 28.97 -74.74
C LYS A 447 19.61 28.60 -74.38
N THR A 448 19.39 27.45 -73.72
CA THR A 448 18.06 27.00 -73.29
C THR A 448 18.05 26.71 -71.80
N ALA A 449 18.45 27.68 -70.98
CA ALA A 449 18.11 27.64 -69.56
C ALA A 449 16.58 27.63 -69.42
N ASP A 450 16.03 26.52 -68.95
CA ASP A 450 14.60 26.34 -68.78
C ASP A 450 14.07 27.40 -67.78
N LYS A 451 13.34 28.39 -68.29
CA LYS A 451 12.76 29.49 -67.48
C LYS A 451 12.00 28.97 -66.25
N LYS A 452 11.46 27.74 -66.31
CA LYS A 452 10.79 27.09 -65.18
C LYS A 452 11.77 26.73 -64.07
N ILE A 453 12.95 26.21 -64.39
CA ILE A 453 13.98 25.85 -63.40
C ILE A 453 14.53 27.11 -62.74
N THR A 454 14.80 28.16 -63.53
CA THR A 454 15.25 29.46 -63.00
C THR A 454 14.19 30.11 -62.09
N ASN A 455 12.90 30.00 -62.43
CA ASN A 455 11.83 30.52 -61.57
C ASN A 455 11.61 29.69 -60.30
N HIS A 456 11.73 28.36 -60.35
CA HIS A 456 11.62 27.52 -59.15
C HIS A 456 12.77 27.79 -58.18
N LEU A 457 14.00 27.94 -58.67
CA LEU A 457 15.14 28.31 -57.82
C LEU A 457 14.96 29.69 -57.19
N ARG A 458 14.40 30.67 -57.93
CA ARG A 458 14.09 32.00 -57.39
C ARG A 458 13.04 31.94 -56.27
N LEU A 459 11.99 31.13 -56.43
CA LEU A 459 10.96 30.91 -55.42
C LEU A 459 11.51 30.26 -54.15
N ILE A 460 12.40 29.26 -54.30
CA ILE A 460 13.04 28.59 -53.16
C ILE A 460 13.89 29.57 -52.36
N ILE A 461 14.65 30.43 -53.03
CA ILE A 461 15.47 31.46 -52.39
C ILE A 461 14.60 32.48 -51.63
N GLN A 462 13.48 32.93 -52.22
CA GLN A 462 12.54 33.85 -51.56
C GLN A 462 11.89 33.26 -50.31
N VAL A 463 11.51 31.97 -50.33
CA VAL A 463 10.94 31.29 -49.16
C VAL A 463 11.98 31.14 -48.06
N TYR A 464 13.24 30.85 -48.42
CA TYR A 464 14.33 30.74 -47.47
C TYR A 464 14.62 32.09 -46.78
N GLU A 465 14.69 33.18 -47.55
CA GLU A 465 14.88 34.53 -47.02
C GLU A 465 13.71 35.02 -46.15
N ALA A 466 12.47 34.63 -46.49
CA ALA A 466 11.29 34.95 -45.68
C ALA A 466 11.28 34.18 -44.35
N SER A 467 11.72 32.92 -44.35
CA SER A 467 11.85 32.10 -43.14
C SER A 467 12.94 32.62 -42.20
N ASP A 468 14.01 33.19 -42.74
CA ASP A 468 15.11 33.72 -41.92
C ASP A 468 14.71 35.06 -41.26
N LYS A 469 13.96 35.90 -41.98
CA LYS A 469 13.41 37.16 -41.44
C LYS A 469 12.38 36.95 -40.33
N SER A 470 11.56 35.89 -40.38
CA SER A 470 10.58 35.61 -39.30
C SER A 470 11.24 35.07 -38.02
N LYS A 471 12.36 34.34 -38.14
CA LYS A 471 13.16 33.88 -36.99
C LYS A 471 13.83 35.03 -36.25
N ILE A 472 14.23 36.09 -36.95
CA ILE A 472 14.84 37.28 -36.34
C ILE A 472 13.78 38.14 -35.62
N ALA A 473 12.55 38.22 -36.16
CA ALA A 473 11.47 39.00 -35.55
C ALA A 473 10.96 38.40 -34.22
N SER A 474 10.90 37.07 -34.08
CA SER A 474 10.41 36.43 -32.84
C SER A 474 11.42 36.46 -31.68
N ALA A 475 12.66 36.89 -31.92
CA ALA A 475 13.69 37.01 -30.88
C ALA A 475 13.71 38.40 -30.21
N CYS A 476 12.99 39.38 -30.76
CA CYS A 476 12.99 40.77 -30.28
C CYS A 476 11.78 41.17 -29.40
N GLU A 477 10.78 40.31 -29.22
CA GLU A 477 9.57 40.63 -28.39
C GLU A 477 9.64 40.16 -26.93
N THR A 478 10.79 39.64 -26.49
CA THR A 478 11.09 39.46 -25.05
C THR A 478 12.32 40.27 -24.69
N GLY A 479 12.12 41.57 -24.51
CA GLY A 479 13.06 42.51 -23.92
C GLY A 479 12.36 43.36 -22.88
#